data_AF-A0A0K2U6E9-F1
#
_entry.id   AF-A0A0K2U6E9-F1
#
_cell.length_a   1.000
_cell.length_b   1.000
_cell.length_c   1.000
_cell.angle_alpha   90.00
_cell.angle_beta   90.00
_cell.angle_gamma   90.00
#
_symmetry.space_group_name_H-M   'P 1'
#
loop_
_entity.id
_entity.type
_entity.pdbx_description
1 polymer ?
#
loop_
_entity_poly.entity_id
_entity_poly.type
_entity_poly.pdbx_seq_one_letter_code
_entity_poly.pdbx_strand_id
1 'polypeptide(L)'
;MDTEHGCTDIDECAISTPCTGNKFCVNTEGTFRCMNCDKSCKGCQSDGPDSCIECAEGYQKNDGGVCISDETAGRIFTISNSRFLTYIGLIVAACIIFQRSPIVSGILGVIITFYVSLSEYYLSGATGELRPIS
;
A
#
# COMPACT_ATOMS: atom_id res chain seq x y z
N MET A 1 52.79 -13.79 4.20
CA MET A 1 51.48 -13.30 3.73
C MET A 1 50.46 -13.93 4.64
N ASP A 2 50.12 -13.22 5.71
CA ASP A 2 49.11 -13.67 6.68
C ASP A 2 47.78 -13.04 6.26
N THR A 3 47.08 -13.71 5.35
CA THR A 3 45.72 -13.36 4.94
C THR A 3 44.73 -14.25 5.69
N GLU A 4 44.53 -14.02 6.99
CA GLU A 4 43.40 -14.62 7.73
C GLU A 4 43.10 -13.92 9.06
N HIS A 5 42.73 -12.64 9.05
CA HIS A 5 41.91 -12.07 10.14
C HIS A 5 40.98 -11.02 9.53
N GLY A 6 40.04 -11.47 8.69
CA GLY A 6 38.97 -10.59 8.23
C GLY A 6 38.11 -10.22 9.42
N CYS A 7 38.09 -8.93 9.80
CA CYS A 7 37.11 -8.43 10.76
C CYS A 7 35.72 -8.77 10.22
N THR A 8 35.00 -9.64 10.94
CA THR A 8 33.60 -9.90 10.65
C THR A 8 32.80 -8.85 11.41
N ASP A 9 32.01 -8.09 10.68
CA ASP A 9 31.08 -7.12 11.24
C ASP A 9 30.06 -7.83 12.15
N ILE A 10 29.79 -7.26 13.32
CA ILE A 10 28.85 -7.82 14.29
C ILE A 10 27.52 -7.10 14.10
N ASP A 11 26.47 -7.83 13.75
CA ASP A 11 25.13 -7.24 13.65
C ASP A 11 24.52 -7.01 15.03
N GLU A 12 24.69 -5.80 15.57
CA GLU A 12 24.16 -5.48 16.91
C GLU A 12 22.62 -5.39 16.93
N CYS A 13 21.98 -5.20 15.76
CA CYS A 13 20.52 -5.18 15.61
C CYS A 13 19.90 -6.59 15.70
N ALA A 14 20.65 -7.63 15.34
CA ALA A 14 20.22 -9.03 15.47
C ALA A 14 20.45 -9.59 16.89
N ILE A 15 21.44 -9.05 17.61
CA ILE A 15 21.84 -9.54 18.94
C ILE A 15 21.03 -8.86 20.06
N SER A 16 20.65 -7.59 19.87
CA SER A 16 19.95 -6.79 20.88
C SER A 16 19.00 -5.77 20.26
N THR A 17 18.25 -5.06 21.10
CA THR A 17 17.46 -3.88 20.69
C THR A 17 18.15 -2.60 21.17
N PRO A 18 19.24 -2.15 20.50
CA PRO A 18 20.06 -1.04 21.00
C PRO A 18 19.35 0.32 20.89
N CYS A 19 18.32 0.42 20.03
CA CYS A 19 17.57 1.65 19.82
C CYS A 19 16.40 1.76 20.81
N THR A 20 16.31 2.91 21.48
CA THR A 20 15.22 3.24 22.41
C THR A 20 14.23 4.21 21.79
N GLY A 21 12.96 4.10 22.20
CA GLY A 21 11.86 4.93 21.71
C GLY A 21 11.33 4.48 20.35
N ASN A 22 10.74 5.43 19.60
CA ASN A 22 10.13 5.17 18.29
C ASN A 22 11.18 5.15 17.16
N LYS A 23 12.15 4.24 17.26
CA LYS A 23 13.30 4.12 16.35
C LYS A 23 13.57 2.67 16.00
N PHE A 24 14.08 2.42 14.81
CA PHE A 24 14.52 1.11 14.35
C PHE A 24 16.04 1.08 14.17
N CYS A 25 16.61 -0.11 14.30
CA CYS A 25 18.04 -0.36 14.19
C CYS A 25 18.43 -0.70 12.75
N VAL A 26 19.51 -0.09 12.27
CA VAL A 26 20.12 -0.39 10.98
C VAL A 26 21.59 -0.73 11.22
N ASN A 27 21.97 -1.97 10.91
CA ASN A 27 23.35 -2.42 10.99
C ASN A 27 24.20 -1.72 9.91
N THR A 28 25.39 -1.26 10.27
CA THR A 28 26.34 -0.62 9.35
C THR A 28 27.74 -1.19 9.58
N GLU A 29 28.64 -1.11 8.60
CA GLU A 29 29.97 -1.71 8.77
C GLU A 29 30.74 -1.05 9.93
N GLY A 30 31.06 -1.84 10.94
CA GLY A 30 31.76 -1.46 12.16
C GLY A 30 30.91 -0.75 13.23
N THR A 31 29.60 -0.56 13.02
CA THR A 31 28.70 0.10 13.99
C THR A 31 27.20 -0.03 13.64
N PHE A 32 26.30 0.46 14.48
CA PHE A 32 24.87 0.55 14.15
C PHE A 32 24.35 1.98 14.16
N ARG A 33 23.22 2.21 13.48
CA ARG A 33 22.49 3.48 13.49
C ARG A 33 21.04 3.29 13.89
N CYS A 34 20.53 4.20 14.70
CA CYS A 34 19.11 4.26 15.06
C CYS A 34 18.41 5.31 14.21
N MET A 35 17.49 4.88 13.36
CA MET A 35 16.67 5.75 12.54
C MET A 35 15.27 5.89 13.14
N ASN A 36 14.62 7.03 12.92
CA ASN A 36 13.28 7.26 13.42
C ASN A 36 12.26 6.46 12.59
N CYS A 37 11.25 5.93 13.26
CA CYS A 37 10.08 5.36 12.58
C CYS A 37 9.28 6.44 11.85
N ASP A 38 8.43 6.01 10.92
CA ASP A 38 7.44 6.88 10.30
C ASP A 38 6.53 7.48 11.39
N LYS A 39 6.11 8.73 11.18
CA LYS A 39 5.21 9.47 12.08
C LYS A 39 3.87 8.77 12.31
N SER A 40 3.48 7.90 11.37
CA SER A 40 2.26 7.08 11.45
C SER A 40 2.41 5.86 12.35
N CYS A 41 3.59 5.54 12.88
CA CYS A 41 3.84 4.36 13.70
C CYS A 41 4.07 4.68 15.20
N LYS A 42 3.57 3.80 16.07
CA LYS A 42 4.00 3.59 17.47
C LYS A 42 4.88 2.34 17.53
N GLY A 43 6.10 2.45 17.01
CA GLY A 43 7.07 1.36 16.87
C GLY A 43 7.10 0.80 15.44
N CYS A 44 8.30 0.50 14.95
CA CYS A 44 8.53 -0.03 13.61
C CYS A 44 9.76 -0.94 13.57
N GLN A 45 9.79 -1.86 12.60
CA GLN A 45 10.96 -2.72 12.34
C GLN A 45 11.87 -2.14 11.26
N SER A 46 11.29 -1.37 10.35
CA SER A 46 11.93 -0.77 9.17
C SER A 46 11.30 0.59 8.87
N ASP A 47 11.91 1.34 7.96
CA ASP A 47 11.36 2.58 7.45
C ASP A 47 10.03 2.34 6.73
N GLY A 48 9.14 3.34 6.79
CA GLY A 48 7.87 3.34 6.06
C GLY A 48 6.62 3.04 6.90
N PRO A 49 5.43 3.46 6.40
CA PRO A 49 4.14 3.31 7.09
C PRO A 49 3.55 1.89 7.02
N ASP A 50 4.14 1.00 6.22
CA ASP A 50 3.78 -0.41 6.05
C ASP A 50 4.48 -1.33 7.07
N SER A 51 5.56 -0.84 7.69
CA SER A 51 6.39 -1.58 8.64
C SER A 51 6.09 -1.22 10.11
N CYS A 52 4.91 -0.65 10.38
CA CYS A 52 4.48 -0.28 11.72
C CYS A 52 4.02 -1.51 12.53
N ILE A 53 4.46 -1.59 13.79
CA ILE A 53 3.96 -2.56 14.78
C ILE A 53 2.54 -2.16 15.20
N GLU A 54 2.38 -0.88 15.55
CA GLU A 54 1.11 -0.26 15.90
C GLU A 54 1.01 1.12 15.22
N CYS A 55 -0.20 1.55 14.85
CA CYS A 55 -0.39 2.87 14.27
C CYS A 55 -0.42 3.95 15.37
N ALA A 56 0.10 5.13 15.05
CA ALA A 56 0.02 6.33 15.89
C ALA A 56 -1.41 6.88 15.97
N GLU A 57 -1.66 7.81 16.89
CA GLU A 57 -2.97 8.44 17.04
C GLU A 57 -3.36 9.24 15.79
N GLY A 58 -4.60 9.08 15.33
CA GLY A 58 -5.09 9.66 14.07
C GLY A 58 -4.69 8.87 12.82
N TYR A 59 -4.15 7.66 13.00
CA TYR A 59 -3.84 6.73 11.92
C TYR A 59 -4.58 5.40 12.11
N GLN A 60 -5.07 4.83 11.01
CA GLN A 60 -5.73 3.53 10.96
C GLN A 60 -5.02 2.61 9.97
N LYS A 61 -4.93 1.33 10.31
CA LYS A 61 -4.31 0.32 9.44
C LYS A 61 -5.31 -0.09 8.35
N ASN A 62 -4.90 0.01 7.08
CA ASN A 62 -5.72 -0.47 5.96
C ASN A 62 -5.60 -2.01 5.81
N ASP A 63 -6.42 -2.60 4.93
CA ASP A 63 -6.34 -4.03 4.59
C ASP A 63 -4.97 -4.46 4.03
N GLY A 64 -4.20 -3.52 3.48
CA GLY A 64 -2.84 -3.73 2.99
C GLY A 64 -1.75 -3.66 4.06
N GLY A 65 -2.12 -3.50 5.34
CA GLY A 65 -1.17 -3.44 6.45
C GLY A 65 -0.45 -2.10 6.63
N VAL A 66 -0.89 -1.03 5.94
CA VAL A 66 -0.29 0.31 5.97
C VAL A 66 -1.07 1.23 6.90
N CYS A 67 -0.39 1.97 7.76
CA CYS A 67 -1.00 2.99 8.61
C CYS A 67 -1.28 4.28 7.80
N ILE A 68 -2.55 4.61 7.62
CA ILE A 68 -3.00 5.81 6.89
C ILE A 68 -3.72 6.78 7.83
N SER A 69 -3.60 8.09 7.60
CA SER A 69 -4.28 9.09 8.44
C SER A 69 -5.80 9.04 8.26
N ASP A 70 -6.58 9.44 9.27
CA ASP A 70 -8.04 9.55 9.17
C ASP A 70 -8.49 10.43 7.99
N GLU A 71 -7.75 11.50 7.68
CA GLU A 71 -8.04 12.36 6.52
C GLU A 71 -7.84 11.59 5.20
N THR A 72 -6.77 10.82 5.09
CA THR A 72 -6.49 9.97 3.92
C THR A 72 -7.53 8.87 3.78
N ALA A 73 -7.92 8.22 4.88
CA ALA A 73 -8.98 7.20 4.90
C ALA A 73 -10.33 7.78 4.45
N GLY A 74 -10.68 8.97 4.93
CA GLY A 74 -11.88 9.70 4.51
C GLY A 74 -11.87 10.05 3.02
N ARG A 75 -10.72 10.47 2.46
CA ARG A 75 -10.60 10.70 1.02
C ARG A 75 -10.78 9.41 0.22
N ILE A 76 -10.16 8.31 0.63
CA ILE A 76 -10.28 7.01 -0.05
C ILE A 76 -11.74 6.55 -0.06
N PHE A 77 -12.44 6.65 1.06
CA PHE A 77 -13.86 6.33 1.15
C PHE A 77 -14.71 7.23 0.23
N THR A 78 -14.43 8.54 0.22
CA THR A 78 -15.12 9.50 -0.66
C THR A 78 -14.89 9.20 -2.13
N ILE A 79 -13.66 8.83 -2.53
CA ILE A 79 -13.32 8.42 -3.89
C ILE A 79 -14.07 7.14 -4.28
N SER A 80 -14.12 6.14 -3.41
CA SER A 80 -14.84 4.89 -3.69
C SER A 80 -16.35 5.14 -3.90
N ASN A 81 -16.98 5.89 -2.98
CA ASN A 81 -18.41 6.20 -3.08
C ASN A 81 -18.74 7.10 -4.29
N SER A 82 -17.89 8.08 -4.59
CA SER A 82 -18.08 8.93 -5.78
C SER A 82 -17.91 8.16 -7.08
N ARG A 83 -16.95 7.23 -7.18
CA ARG A 83 -16.83 6.31 -8.33
C ARG A 83 -18.11 5.49 -8.48
N PHE A 84 -18.65 4.93 -7.39
CA PHE A 84 -19.90 4.17 -7.43
C PHE A 84 -21.10 5.00 -7.91
N LEU A 85 -21.26 6.23 -7.39
CA LEU A 85 -22.31 7.15 -7.82
C LEU A 85 -22.17 7.53 -9.30
N THR A 86 -20.95 7.75 -9.79
CA THR A 86 -20.72 8.00 -11.22
C THR A 86 -21.09 6.80 -12.09
N TYR A 87 -20.76 5.58 -11.66
CA TYR A 87 -21.13 4.38 -12.40
C TYR A 87 -22.64 4.16 -12.44
N ILE A 88 -23.34 4.36 -11.32
CA ILE A 88 -24.81 4.32 -11.29
C ILE A 88 -25.41 5.38 -12.22
N GLY A 89 -24.90 6.62 -12.17
CA GLY A 89 -25.36 7.71 -13.01
C GLY A 89 -25.23 7.39 -14.52
N LEU A 90 -24.10 6.80 -14.93
CA LEU A 90 -23.88 6.38 -16.32
C LEU A 90 -24.82 5.26 -16.75
N ILE A 91 -25.07 4.27 -15.88
CA ILE A 91 -26.02 3.17 -16.17
C ILE A 91 -27.44 3.74 -16.33
N VAL A 92 -27.87 4.60 -15.41
CA VAL A 92 -29.20 5.23 -15.47
C VAL A 92 -29.34 6.08 -16.74
N ALA A 93 -28.34 6.90 -17.07
CA ALA A 93 -28.32 7.69 -18.30
C ALA A 93 -28.40 6.80 -19.56
N ALA A 94 -27.62 5.70 -19.59
CA ALA A 94 -27.69 4.74 -20.68
C ALA A 94 -29.07 4.10 -20.80
N CYS A 95 -29.69 3.68 -19.69
CA CYS A 95 -31.03 3.11 -19.70
C CYS A 95 -32.10 4.11 -20.19
N ILE A 96 -31.97 5.39 -19.85
CA ILE A 96 -32.88 6.45 -20.33
C ILE A 96 -32.69 6.71 -21.83
N ILE A 97 -31.45 6.79 -22.31
CA ILE A 97 -31.14 7.04 -23.73
C ILE A 97 -31.58 5.86 -24.61
N PHE A 98 -31.40 4.63 -24.12
CA PHE A 98 -31.67 3.40 -24.87
C PHE A 98 -33.07 2.80 -24.63
N GLN A 99 -34.05 3.61 -24.18
CA GLN A 99 -35.44 3.17 -23.96
C GLN A 99 -36.10 2.46 -25.16
N ARG A 100 -35.55 2.60 -26.37
CA ARG A 100 -36.02 1.91 -27.59
C ARG A 100 -35.46 0.49 -27.78
N SER A 101 -34.34 0.13 -27.15
CA SER A 101 -33.73 -1.21 -27.28
C SER A 101 -32.93 -1.59 -26.02
N PRO A 102 -33.54 -2.28 -25.04
CA PRO A 102 -32.87 -2.66 -23.79
C PRO A 102 -31.75 -3.68 -23.99
N ILE A 103 -31.80 -4.45 -25.09
CA ILE A 103 -30.81 -5.47 -25.44
C ILE A 103 -29.45 -4.83 -25.75
N VAL A 104 -29.44 -3.73 -26.52
CA VAL A 104 -28.19 -3.02 -26.89
C VAL A 104 -27.53 -2.40 -25.66
N SER A 105 -28.32 -1.83 -24.76
CA SER A 105 -27.81 -1.27 -23.50
C SER A 105 -27.19 -2.32 -22.60
N GLY A 106 -27.81 -3.51 -22.49
CA GLY A 106 -27.25 -4.63 -21.73
C GLY A 106 -25.89 -5.10 -22.28
N ILE A 107 -25.78 -5.24 -23.61
CA ILE A 107 -24.53 -5.67 -24.27
C ILE A 107 -23.41 -4.66 -24.00
N LEU A 108 -23.68 -3.36 -24.16
CA LEU A 108 -22.68 -2.31 -23.89
C LEU A 108 -22.23 -2.29 -22.42
N GLY A 109 -23.17 -2.43 -21.49
CA GLY A 109 -22.86 -2.53 -20.06
C GLY A 109 -21.92 -3.69 -19.75
N VAL A 110 -22.23 -4.89 -20.27
CA VAL A 110 -21.39 -6.09 -20.07
C VAL A 110 -19.99 -5.90 -20.65
N ILE A 111 -19.86 -5.32 -21.85
CA ILE A 111 -18.55 -5.07 -22.48
C ILE A 111 -17.71 -4.11 -21.64
N ILE A 112 -18.30 -3.01 -21.15
CA ILE A 112 -17.60 -2.02 -20.33
C ILE A 112 -17.18 -2.64 -18.99
N THR A 113 -18.07 -3.37 -18.32
CA THR A 113 -17.76 -4.04 -17.05
C THR A 113 -16.65 -5.07 -17.21
N PHE A 114 -16.67 -5.85 -18.30
CA PHE A 114 -15.60 -6.80 -18.60
C PHE A 114 -14.27 -6.10 -18.85
N TYR A 115 -14.25 -5.02 -19.63
CA TYR A 115 -13.04 -4.24 -19.90
C TYR A 115 -12.43 -3.63 -18.62
N VAL A 116 -13.25 -3.02 -17.77
CA VAL A 116 -12.79 -2.42 -16.51
C VAL A 116 -12.26 -3.52 -15.58
N SER A 117 -12.97 -4.64 -15.45
CA SER A 117 -12.55 -5.77 -14.63
C SER A 117 -11.22 -6.36 -15.10
N LEU A 118 -11.02 -6.53 -16.41
CA LEU A 118 -9.75 -6.98 -16.97
C LEU A 118 -8.63 -5.97 -16.68
N SER A 119 -8.90 -4.68 -16.87
CA SER A 119 -7.90 -3.63 -16.65
C SER A 119 -7.44 -3.60 -15.19
N GLU A 120 -8.37 -3.62 -14.23
CA GLU A 120 -8.06 -3.68 -12.80
C GLU A 120 -7.34 -4.98 -12.41
N TYR A 121 -7.67 -6.12 -13.04
CA TYR A 121 -6.93 -7.37 -12.86
C TYR A 121 -5.48 -7.27 -13.36
N TYR A 122 -5.25 -6.67 -14.53
CA TYR A 122 -3.90 -6.44 -15.05
C TYR A 122 -3.10 -5.47 -14.17
N LEU A 123 -3.72 -4.40 -13.66
CA LEU A 123 -3.07 -3.51 -12.69
C LEU A 123 -2.77 -4.22 -11.38
N SER A 124 -3.69 -5.06 -10.89
CA SER A 124 -3.49 -5.85 -9.67
C SER A 124 -2.34 -6.85 -9.83
N GLY A 125 -2.23 -7.48 -11.00
CA GLY A 125 -1.10 -8.34 -11.36
C GLY A 125 0.22 -7.59 -11.47
N ALA A 126 0.19 -6.32 -11.90
CA ALA A 126 1.37 -5.44 -11.89
C ALA A 126 1.75 -4.97 -10.47
N THR A 127 0.78 -4.75 -9.57
CA THR A 127 1.05 -4.39 -8.17
C THR A 127 1.49 -5.58 -7.30
N GLY A 128 1.25 -6.82 -7.75
CA GLY A 128 1.79 -8.03 -7.11
C GLY A 128 3.28 -8.28 -7.37
N GLU A 129 3.91 -7.45 -8.23
CA GLU A 129 5.31 -7.58 -8.63
C GLU A 129 6.04 -6.24 -8.54
N LEU A 130 6.11 -5.66 -7.33
CA LEU A 130 7.19 -4.73 -6.96
C LEU A 130 8.48 -5.51 -6.68
N ARG A 131 8.88 -6.39 -7.62
CA ARG A 131 10.26 -6.88 -7.72
C ARG A 131 11.03 -5.94 -8.64
N PRO A 132 12.18 -5.39 -8.22
CA PRO A 132 13.00 -4.55 -9.08
C PRO A 132 13.46 -5.38 -10.28
N ILE A 133 13.16 -4.88 -11.48
CA ILE A 133 13.74 -5.40 -12.72
C ILE A 133 15.20 -4.92 -12.76
N SER A 134 16.12 -5.85 -12.54
CA SER A 134 17.51 -5.79 -13.00
C SER A 134 17.58 -6.16 -14.47
#